data_AF-A0A662VNQ2-F1
#
_entry.id   AF-A0A662VNQ2-F1
#
_cell.length_a   1.000
_cell.length_b   1.000
_cell.length_c   1.000
_cell.angle_alpha   90.00
_cell.angle_beta   90.00
_cell.angle_gamma   90.00
#
_symmetry.space_group_name_H-M   'P 1'
#
loop_
_entity.id
_entity.type
_entity.pdbx_description
1 polymer ?
#
loop_
_entity_poly.entity_id
_entity_poly.type
_entity_poly.pdbx_seq_one_letter_code
_entity_poly.pdbx_strand_id
1 'polypeptide(L)'
;LTGDPINVPITFIDNLNVVLIQQAVYRKGQFLRRCLVVEEIEGYYEDIGGVVTRTVFEWDSVMDKHVFRGLYNSYVLENKIAQTAGFEDPRQIYVEMELRARILRRMVELKIFDYFEVSKVIWNFYKKGVEGLPFRL
;
A
#
# COMPACT_ATOMS: atom_id res chain seq x y z
N LEU A 1 15.49 -13.59 -2.26
CA LEU A 1 16.02 -12.63 -3.26
C LEU A 1 17.53 -12.77 -3.42
N THR A 2 18.29 -12.78 -2.31
CA THR A 2 19.75 -12.89 -2.33
C THR A 2 20.29 -14.31 -2.56
N GLY A 3 19.50 -15.35 -2.28
CA GLY A 3 19.88 -16.74 -2.49
C GLY A 3 19.74 -17.22 -3.95
N ASP A 4 20.44 -18.30 -4.27
CA ASP A 4 20.33 -19.01 -5.54
C ASP A 4 18.90 -19.56 -5.76
N PRO A 5 18.34 -19.51 -6.98
CA PRO A 5 18.93 -19.04 -8.25
C PRO A 5 18.74 -17.54 -8.53
N ILE A 6 18.13 -16.79 -7.62
CA ILE A 6 17.75 -15.38 -7.87
C ILE A 6 18.97 -14.46 -7.79
N ASN A 7 19.86 -14.68 -6.81
CA ASN A 7 21.19 -14.07 -6.72
C ASN A 7 21.22 -12.52 -6.84
N VAL A 8 20.22 -11.80 -6.33
CA VAL A 8 20.26 -10.32 -6.27
C VAL A 8 21.24 -9.89 -5.18
N PRO A 9 22.26 -9.08 -5.48
CA PRO A 9 23.18 -8.56 -4.46
C PRO A 9 22.44 -7.79 -3.36
N ILE A 10 22.81 -8.02 -2.10
CA ILE A 10 22.09 -7.45 -0.94
C ILE A 10 22.11 -5.91 -0.92
N THR A 11 23.15 -5.31 -1.49
CA THR A 11 23.28 -3.86 -1.65
C THR A 11 22.26 -3.24 -2.59
N PHE A 12 21.58 -4.03 -3.43
CA PHE A 12 20.53 -3.57 -4.35
C PHE A 12 19.11 -3.81 -3.85
N ILE A 13 18.96 -4.29 -2.60
CA ILE A 13 17.63 -4.63 -2.06
C ILE A 13 16.76 -3.38 -1.83
N ASP A 14 17.38 -2.22 -1.67
CA ASP A 14 16.76 -0.90 -1.50
C ASP A 14 16.01 -0.40 -2.75
N ASN A 15 16.29 -0.97 -3.93
CA ASN A 15 15.52 -0.75 -5.14
C ASN A 15 14.08 -1.29 -5.03
N LEU A 16 13.87 -2.34 -4.24
CA LEU A 16 12.52 -2.82 -3.91
C LEU A 16 11.97 -1.92 -2.81
N ASN A 17 10.83 -1.25 -3.04
CA ASN A 17 10.33 -0.28 -2.06
C ASN A 17 9.26 -0.85 -1.12
N VAL A 18 8.40 -1.74 -1.62
CA VAL A 18 7.25 -2.26 -0.87
C VAL A 18 7.16 -3.77 -1.09
N VAL A 19 6.95 -4.51 -0.01
CA VAL A 19 6.68 -5.94 0.00
C VAL A 19 5.30 -6.16 0.60
N LEU A 20 4.46 -6.91 -0.11
CA LEU A 20 3.16 -7.35 0.36
C LEU A 20 3.18 -8.86 0.55
N ILE A 21 2.89 -9.31 1.77
CA ILE A 21 2.81 -10.75 2.09
C ILE A 21 1.35 -11.16 2.17
N GLN A 22 0.93 -12.04 1.28
CA GLN A 22 -0.43 -12.58 1.24
C GLN A 22 -0.43 -14.07 1.58
N GLN A 23 -1.42 -14.50 2.37
CA GLN A 23 -1.58 -15.91 2.73
C GLN A 23 -3.05 -16.36 2.65
N ALA A 24 -3.24 -17.64 2.34
CA ALA A 24 -4.52 -18.32 2.56
C ALA A 24 -4.60 -18.76 4.03
N VAL A 25 -5.56 -18.21 4.77
CA VAL A 25 -5.79 -18.48 6.19
C VAL A 25 -7.11 -19.22 6.37
N TYR A 26 -7.15 -20.16 7.31
CA TYR A 26 -8.38 -20.86 7.68
C TYR A 26 -8.97 -20.22 8.93
N ARG A 27 -10.19 -19.69 8.84
CA ARG A 27 -10.86 -18.98 9.94
C ARG A 27 -12.35 -19.26 9.91
N LYS A 28 -12.92 -19.62 11.06
CA LYS A 28 -14.36 -19.88 11.25
C LYS A 28 -14.95 -20.83 10.19
N GLY A 29 -14.23 -21.90 9.85
CA GLY A 29 -14.68 -22.90 8.89
C GLY A 29 -14.45 -22.56 7.41
N GLN A 30 -13.88 -21.38 7.10
CA GLN A 30 -13.70 -20.90 5.73
C GLN A 30 -12.24 -20.60 5.42
N PHE A 31 -11.84 -20.84 4.17
CA PHE A 31 -10.56 -20.38 3.64
C PHE A 31 -10.69 -18.94 3.13
N LEU A 32 -9.83 -18.07 3.61
CA LEU A 32 -9.79 -16.65 3.27
C LEU A 32 -8.40 -16.31 2.74
N ARG A 33 -8.30 -15.42 1.76
CA ARG A 33 -7.01 -14.79 1.43
C ARG A 33 -6.91 -13.47 2.17
N ARG A 34 -5.79 -13.24 2.85
CA ARG A 34 -5.51 -12.01 3.60
C ARG A 34 -4.11 -11.51 3.30
N CYS A 35 -3.99 -10.20 3.14
CA CYS A 35 -2.71 -9.50 3.16
C CYS A 35 -2.28 -9.41 4.63
N LEU A 36 -1.30 -10.21 5.03
CA LEU A 36 -0.88 -10.28 6.43
C LEU A 36 -0.11 -9.04 6.85
N VAL A 37 0.79 -8.60 5.98
CA VAL A 37 1.65 -7.45 6.25
C VAL A 37 2.01 -6.75 4.95
N VAL A 38 2.12 -5.42 5.02
CA VAL A 38 2.77 -4.59 4.01
C VAL A 38 3.98 -3.93 4.68
N GLU A 39 5.15 -4.19 4.12
CA GLU A 39 6.42 -3.66 4.60
C GLU A 39 7.04 -2.73 3.57
N GLU A 40 7.64 -1.66 4.04
CA GLU A 40 8.49 -0.78 3.26
C GLU A 40 9.94 -1.13 3.52
N ILE A 41 10.74 -1.23 2.47
CA ILE A 41 12.18 -1.42 2.58
C ILE A 41 12.84 -0.04 2.55
N GLU A 42 13.57 0.28 3.62
CA GLU A 42 14.37 1.51 3.69
C GLU A 42 15.69 1.33 2.97
N GLY A 43 16.36 0.21 3.24
CA GLY A 43 17.61 -0.16 2.60
C GLY A 43 18.42 -1.17 3.41
N TYR A 44 19.64 -1.42 2.95
CA TYR A 44 20.61 -2.28 3.61
C TYR A 44 21.59 -1.44 4.43
N TYR A 45 21.85 -1.85 5.67
CA TYR A 45 22.79 -1.17 6.56
C TYR A 45 23.90 -2.16 6.95
N GLU A 46 25.13 -1.84 6.56
CA GLU A 46 26.32 -2.67 6.81
C GLU A 46 26.57 -2.89 8.30
N ASP A 47 26.38 -1.85 9.12
CA ASP A 47 26.63 -1.89 10.58
C ASP A 47 25.79 -2.93 11.32
N ILE A 48 24.60 -3.25 10.81
CA ILE A 48 23.70 -4.27 11.36
C ILE A 48 23.64 -5.55 10.51
N GLY A 49 24.38 -5.59 9.39
CA GLY A 49 24.43 -6.73 8.47
C GLY A 49 23.06 -7.13 7.90
N GLY A 50 22.13 -6.19 7.77
CA GLY A 50 20.71 -6.50 7.55
C GLY A 50 19.94 -5.45 6.76
N VAL A 51 18.76 -5.87 6.30
CA VAL A 51 17.79 -5.01 5.61
C VAL A 51 16.88 -4.38 6.65
N VAL A 52 16.78 -3.05 6.64
CA VAL A 52 15.85 -2.31 7.50
C VAL A 52 14.52 -2.18 6.78
N THR A 53 13.45 -2.60 7.47
CA THR A 53 12.08 -2.52 6.99
C THR A 53 11.18 -1.80 7.99
N ARG A 54 10.11 -1.19 7.48
CA ARG A 54 9.01 -0.62 8.29
C ARG A 54 7.72 -1.32 7.95
N THR A 55 7.05 -1.89 8.95
CA THR A 55 5.70 -2.42 8.78
C THR A 55 4.68 -1.29 8.74
N VAL A 56 4.02 -1.09 7.59
CA VAL A 56 3.02 -0.03 7.40
C VAL A 56 1.58 -0.51 7.53
N PHE A 57 1.30 -1.76 7.16
CA PHE A 57 0.03 -2.41 7.44
C PHE A 57 0.25 -3.78 8.04
N GLU A 58 -0.61 -4.16 8.98
CA GLU A 58 -0.63 -5.50 9.55
C GLU A 58 -2.08 -5.96 9.71
N TRP A 59 -2.33 -7.25 9.52
CA TRP A 59 -3.64 -7.86 9.73
C TRP A 59 -3.77 -8.42 11.15
N ASP A 60 -4.76 -7.92 11.89
CA ASP A 60 -5.20 -8.50 13.16
C ASP A 60 -6.08 -9.72 12.89
N SER A 61 -5.58 -10.90 13.21
CA SER A 61 -6.29 -12.18 12.99
C SER A 61 -7.50 -12.39 13.91
N VAL A 62 -7.50 -11.77 15.09
CA VAL A 62 -8.58 -11.86 16.07
C VAL A 62 -9.77 -11.06 15.57
N MET A 63 -9.55 -9.78 15.22
CA MET A 63 -10.60 -8.88 14.74
C MET A 63 -10.91 -9.04 13.25
N ASP A 64 -10.00 -9.64 12.47
CA ASP A 64 -10.01 -9.67 10.99
C ASP A 64 -10.12 -8.29 10.38
N LYS A 65 -9.18 -7.44 10.78
CA LYS A 65 -9.05 -6.05 10.33
C LYS A 65 -7.59 -5.76 10.01
N HIS A 66 -7.38 -4.93 9.00
CA HIS A 66 -6.06 -4.36 8.75
C HIS A 66 -5.87 -3.13 9.63
N VAL A 67 -4.75 -3.09 10.35
CA VAL A 67 -4.31 -1.96 11.15
C VAL A 67 -3.28 -1.18 10.34
N PHE A 68 -3.57 0.09 10.08
CA PHE A 68 -2.62 0.98 9.45
C PHE A 68 -1.66 1.52 10.51
N ARG A 69 -0.40 1.06 10.48
CA ARG A 69 0.68 1.49 11.38
C ARG A 69 1.58 2.56 10.75
N GLY A 70 1.47 2.76 9.44
CA GLY A 70 2.28 3.69 8.67
C GLY A 70 1.88 5.16 8.76
N LEU A 71 0.86 5.52 9.56
CA LEU A 71 0.45 6.93 9.70
C LEU A 71 1.59 7.72 10.34
N TYR A 72 2.10 8.72 9.62
CA TYR A 72 3.26 9.54 9.99
C TYR A 72 4.60 8.77 10.14
N ASN A 73 4.68 7.56 9.58
CA ASN A 73 5.87 6.71 9.68
C ASN A 73 6.16 5.92 8.39
N SER A 74 5.47 6.26 7.28
CA SER A 74 5.76 5.67 5.96
C SER A 74 6.89 6.44 5.28
N TYR A 75 8.00 5.76 5.08
CA TYR A 75 9.16 6.29 4.37
C TYR A 75 8.87 6.49 2.90
N VAL A 76 8.16 5.53 2.28
CA VAL A 76 7.83 5.61 0.86
C VAL A 76 6.86 6.75 0.59
N LEU A 77 5.83 6.94 1.42
CA LEU A 77 4.87 8.03 1.23
C LEU A 77 5.52 9.39 1.47
N GLU A 78 6.25 9.56 2.57
CA GLU A 78 6.78 10.88 2.96
C GLU A 78 8.07 11.25 2.23
N ASN A 79 9.05 10.35 2.17
CA ASN A 79 10.38 10.68 1.66
C ASN A 79 10.55 10.42 0.16
N LYS A 80 9.70 9.58 -0.46
CA LYS A 80 9.78 9.32 -1.91
C LYS A 80 8.64 10.01 -2.66
N ILE A 81 7.39 9.66 -2.34
CA ILE A 81 6.23 10.10 -3.10
C ILE A 81 5.92 11.57 -2.84
N ALA A 82 5.86 12.01 -1.58
CA ALA A 82 5.46 13.38 -1.27
C ALA A 82 6.48 14.41 -1.77
N GLN A 83 7.78 14.10 -1.65
CA GLN A 83 8.85 14.92 -2.22
C GLN A 83 8.74 15.03 -3.75
N THR A 84 8.53 13.91 -4.44
CA THR A 84 8.37 13.90 -5.90
C THR A 84 7.11 14.65 -6.35
N ALA A 85 6.04 14.59 -5.54
CA ALA A 85 4.81 15.33 -5.78
C ALA A 85 4.92 16.83 -5.47
N GLY A 86 6.02 17.28 -4.87
CA GLY A 86 6.27 18.69 -4.56
C GLY A 86 5.49 19.22 -3.36
N PHE A 87 5.09 18.36 -2.41
CA PHE A 87 4.46 18.82 -1.18
C PHE A 87 5.47 19.51 -0.26
N GLU A 88 5.13 20.70 0.23
CA GLU A 88 5.94 21.41 1.25
C GLU A 88 5.92 20.69 2.60
N ASP A 89 4.74 20.17 2.99
CA ASP A 89 4.59 19.27 4.13
C ASP A 89 4.33 17.85 3.61
N PRO A 90 5.30 16.92 3.75
CA PRO A 90 5.14 15.53 3.32
C PRO A 90 3.91 14.83 3.88
N ARG A 91 3.41 15.25 5.05
CA ARG A 91 2.23 14.66 5.70
C ARG A 91 0.94 14.89 4.92
N GLN A 92 0.92 15.85 3.98
CA GLN A 92 -0.24 16.07 3.12
C GLN A 92 -0.53 14.86 2.22
N ILE A 93 0.46 13.97 1.99
CA ILE A 93 0.25 12.74 1.24
C ILE A 93 -0.82 11.83 1.86
N TYR A 94 -1.00 11.87 3.19
CA TYR A 94 -2.02 11.07 3.87
C TYR A 94 -3.44 11.57 3.57
N VAL A 95 -3.62 12.86 3.27
CA VAL A 95 -4.91 13.43 2.84
C VAL A 95 -5.29 12.89 1.46
N GLU A 96 -4.34 12.87 0.54
CA GLU A 96 -4.52 12.30 -0.80
C GLU A 96 -4.77 10.77 -0.73
N MET A 97 -4.02 10.07 0.12
CA MET A 97 -4.23 8.64 0.37
C MET A 97 -5.64 8.35 0.89
N GLU A 98 -6.11 9.13 1.88
CA GLU A 98 -7.44 8.98 2.45
C GLU A 98 -8.54 9.34 1.44
N LEU A 99 -8.34 10.36 0.60
CA LEU A 99 -9.24 10.66 -0.52
C LEU A 99 -9.39 9.46 -1.46
N ARG A 100 -8.28 8.85 -1.87
CA ARG A 100 -8.30 7.65 -2.73
C ARG A 100 -8.97 6.46 -2.03
N ALA A 101 -8.71 6.26 -0.74
CA ALA A 101 -9.37 5.23 0.05
C ALA A 101 -10.89 5.44 0.13
N ARG A 102 -11.35 6.70 0.25
CA ARG A 102 -12.78 7.04 0.21
C ARG A 102 -13.41 6.74 -1.15
N ILE A 103 -12.73 7.04 -2.26
CA ILE A 103 -13.20 6.71 -3.61
C ILE A 103 -13.41 5.20 -3.75
N LEU A 104 -12.42 4.39 -3.36
CA LEU A 104 -12.52 2.93 -3.43
C LEU A 104 -13.65 2.38 -2.52
N ARG A 105 -13.79 2.91 -1.30
CA ARG A 105 -14.92 2.56 -0.42
C ARG A 105 -16.26 2.89 -1.06
N ARG A 106 -16.38 4.06 -1.69
CA ARG A 106 -17.60 4.48 -2.38
C ARG A 106 -17.96 3.56 -3.54
N MET A 107 -16.97 3.08 -4.28
CA MET A 107 -17.17 2.08 -5.34
C MET A 107 -17.73 0.77 -4.78
N VAL A 108 -17.22 0.31 -3.62
CA VAL A 108 -17.73 -0.88 -2.93
C VAL A 108 -19.18 -0.69 -2.47
N GLU A 109 -19.51 0.46 -1.88
CA GLU A 109 -20.88 0.79 -1.46
C GLU A 109 -21.88 0.77 -2.62
N LEU A 110 -21.45 1.27 -3.78
CA LEU A 110 -22.24 1.30 -5.01
C LEU A 110 -22.18 0.00 -5.80
N LYS A 111 -21.50 -1.03 -5.29
CA LYS A 111 -21.34 -2.35 -5.91
C LYS A 111 -20.68 -2.31 -7.30
N ILE A 112 -19.78 -1.36 -7.52
CA ILE A 112 -18.96 -1.28 -8.73
C ILE A 112 -17.80 -2.27 -8.58
N PHE A 113 -18.01 -3.49 -9.06
CA PHE A 113 -17.05 -4.60 -8.95
C PHE A 113 -16.49 -5.07 -10.29
N ASP A 114 -17.14 -4.70 -11.40
CA ASP A 114 -16.64 -5.04 -12.73
C ASP A 114 -15.29 -4.37 -12.98
N TYR A 115 -14.35 -5.15 -13.51
CA TYR A 115 -12.97 -4.70 -13.73
C TYR A 115 -12.89 -3.47 -14.65
N PHE A 116 -13.70 -3.43 -15.72
CA PHE A 116 -13.67 -2.33 -16.68
C PHE A 116 -14.33 -1.07 -16.11
N GLU A 117 -15.41 -1.23 -15.35
CA GLU A 117 -16.04 -0.13 -14.63
C GLU A 117 -15.09 0.48 -13.58
N VAL A 118 -14.44 -0.37 -12.77
CA VAL A 118 -13.45 0.06 -11.78
C VAL A 118 -12.32 0.83 -12.45
N SER A 119 -11.76 0.28 -13.52
CA SER A 119 -10.69 0.91 -14.29
C SER A 119 -11.12 2.26 -14.84
N LYS A 120 -12.34 2.35 -15.40
CA LYS A 120 -12.89 3.60 -15.94
C LYS A 120 -13.02 4.69 -14.87
N VAL A 121 -13.46 4.34 -13.66
CA VAL A 121 -13.55 5.29 -12.53
C VAL A 121 -12.16 5.82 -12.18
N ILE A 122 -11.16 4.93 -12.06
CA ILE A 122 -9.77 5.31 -11.76
C ILE A 122 -9.23 6.25 -12.84
N TRP A 123 -9.37 5.89 -14.12
CA TRP A 123 -8.92 6.72 -15.24
C TRP A 123 -9.60 8.10 -15.27
N ASN A 124 -10.89 8.17 -14.98
CA ASN A 124 -11.59 9.45 -14.95
C ASN A 124 -11.12 10.32 -13.78
N PHE A 125 -10.88 9.72 -12.60
CA PHE A 125 -10.30 10.44 -11.46
C PHE A 125 -8.92 11.00 -11.79
N TYR A 126 -8.05 10.21 -12.40
CA TYR A 126 -6.73 10.69 -12.83
C TYR A 126 -6.79 11.83 -13.87
N LYS A 127 -7.80 11.84 -14.74
CA LYS A 127 -7.94 12.86 -15.80
C LYS A 127 -8.63 14.15 -15.35
N LYS A 128 -9.60 14.05 -14.44
CA LYS A 128 -10.52 15.16 -14.10
C LYS A 128 -10.64 15.41 -12.59
N GLY A 129 -9.86 14.71 -11.76
CA GLY A 129 -10.00 14.76 -10.31
C GLY A 129 -11.38 14.26 -9.85
N VAL A 130 -11.86 14.81 -8.74
CA VAL A 130 -13.14 14.43 -8.10
C VAL A 130 -14.33 14.62 -9.05
N GLU A 131 -14.30 15.62 -9.94
CA GLU A 131 -15.37 15.87 -10.93
C GLU A 131 -15.49 14.75 -11.97
N GLY A 132 -14.45 13.95 -12.16
CA GLY A 132 -14.46 12.79 -13.06
C GLY A 132 -15.21 11.58 -12.51
N LEU A 133 -15.54 11.57 -11.22
CA LEU A 133 -16.19 10.44 -10.59
C LEU A 133 -17.67 10.34 -11.02
N PRO A 134 -18.19 9.13 -11.29
CA PRO A 134 -19.60 8.95 -11.63
C PRO A 134 -20.52 9.04 -10.39
N PHE A 135 -19.98 9.40 -9.23
CA PHE A 135 -20.67 9.50 -7.95
C PHE A 135 -20.08 10.61 -7.09
N ARG A 136 -20.84 11.02 -6.07
CA ARG A 136 -20.38 11.97 -5.04
C ARG A 136 -19.65 11.25 -3.91
N LEU A 137 -18.64 11.93 -3.36
CA LEU A 137 -17.80 11.52 -2.22
C LEU A 137 -18.31 12.03 -0.88
#